data_AF-A0A6L3V4I1-F1
#
_entry.id   AF-A0A6L3V4I1-F1
#
_cell.length_a   1.000
_cell.length_b   1.000
_cell.length_c   1.000
_cell.angle_alpha   90.00
_cell.angle_beta   90.00
_cell.angle_gamma   90.00
#
_symmetry.space_group_name_H-M   'P 1'
#
loop_
_entity.id
_entity.type
_entity.pdbx_description
1 polymer ?
#
loop_
_entity_poly.entity_id
_entity_poly.type
_entity_poly.pdbx_seq_one_letter_code
_entity_poly.pdbx_strand_id
1 'polypeptide(L)'
;MEKPDICIHFLLSKALQSVNQVSKSKLSSCGVTPVQYALLRQLWKKDGQFGYELAEKILLDSATITGIIDRLEQNGFIERRVDHNDRRNKIIFLTEKGRSMEVPLCKRMDEMNKEVMSDFDDEEKRRFKKMLFDIGISTRIKESNWD
;
A
#
# COMPACT_ATOMS: atom_id res chain seq x y z
N MET A 1 33.72 -9.19 1.96
CA MET A 1 32.32 -9.64 1.86
C MET A 1 31.59 -9.08 3.06
N GLU A 2 30.52 -8.33 2.85
CA GLU A 2 29.71 -7.78 3.94
C GLU A 2 29.06 -8.91 4.75
N LYS A 3 28.94 -8.77 6.08
CA LYS A 3 28.35 -9.83 6.90
C LYS A 3 26.84 -9.95 6.59
N PRO A 4 26.26 -11.16 6.59
CA PRO A 4 24.86 -11.35 6.19
C PRO A 4 23.84 -10.53 6.99
N ASP A 5 24.14 -10.23 8.26
CA ASP A 5 23.31 -9.51 9.23
C ASP A 5 23.27 -7.99 9.02
N ILE A 6 24.22 -7.43 8.25
CA ILE A 6 24.26 -5.99 7.91
C ILE A 6 24.08 -5.72 6.42
N CYS A 7 23.92 -6.77 5.60
CA CYS A 7 23.62 -6.61 4.19
C CYS A 7 22.30 -5.84 4.00
N ILE A 8 22.29 -4.90 3.05
CA ILE A 8 21.16 -4.01 2.78
C ILE A 8 19.84 -4.75 2.56
N HIS A 9 19.86 -5.87 1.84
CA HIS A 9 18.65 -6.68 1.59
C HIS A 9 18.07 -7.25 2.90
N PHE A 10 18.93 -7.74 3.79
CA PHE A 10 18.51 -8.28 5.07
C PHE A 10 17.95 -7.17 5.98
N LEU A 11 18.63 -6.02 6.08
CA LEU A 11 18.18 -4.88 6.87
C LEU A 11 16.82 -4.33 6.39
N LEU A 12 16.66 -4.13 5.08
CA LEU A 12 15.38 -3.69 4.50
C LEU A 12 14.25 -4.69 4.78
N SER A 13 14.53 -5.98 4.64
CA SER A 13 13.55 -7.04 4.91
C SER A 13 13.11 -7.06 6.38
N LYS A 14 14.07 -6.92 7.31
CA LYS A 14 13.78 -6.88 8.76
C LYS A 14 13.04 -5.61 9.17
N ALA A 15 13.43 -4.45 8.64
CA ALA A 15 12.74 -3.20 8.86
C ALA A 15 11.29 -3.29 8.37
N LEU A 16 11.07 -3.77 7.14
CA LEU A 16 9.73 -3.95 6.58
C LEU A 16 8.88 -4.93 7.40
N GLN A 17 9.47 -6.04 7.86
CA GLN A 17 8.77 -7.00 8.73
C GLN A 17 8.29 -6.35 10.03
N SER A 18 9.16 -5.58 10.69
CA SER A 18 8.81 -4.84 11.92
C SER A 18 7.70 -3.82 11.67
N VAL A 19 7.85 -2.98 10.65
CA VAL A 19 6.84 -1.97 10.26
C VAL A 19 5.49 -2.62 9.95
N ASN A 20 5.48 -3.76 9.26
CA ASN A 20 4.24 -4.49 8.95
C ASN A 20 3.54 -5.04 10.19
N GLN A 21 4.29 -5.47 11.22
CA GLN A 21 3.71 -5.91 12.49
C GLN A 21 3.01 -4.77 13.23
N VAL A 22 3.67 -3.60 13.32
CA VAL A 22 3.09 -2.40 13.94
C VAL A 22 1.86 -1.94 13.15
N SER A 23 1.97 -1.88 11.82
CA SER A 23 0.86 -1.50 10.93
C SER A 23 -0.34 -2.43 11.08
N LYS A 24 -0.11 -3.75 11.13
CA LYS A 24 -1.17 -4.74 11.34
C LYS A 24 -1.86 -4.53 12.69
N SER A 25 -1.10 -4.26 13.75
CA SER A 25 -1.66 -3.96 15.08
C SER A 25 -2.57 -2.73 15.03
N LYS A 26 -2.10 -1.62 14.45
CA LYS A 26 -2.85 -0.35 14.38
C LYS A 26 -4.14 -0.46 13.56
N LEU A 27 -4.09 -1.18 12.44
CA LEU A 27 -5.22 -1.33 11.52
C LEU A 27 -6.21 -2.43 11.93
N SER A 28 -5.81 -3.35 12.81
CA SER A 28 -6.65 -4.48 13.24
C SER A 28 -8.00 -4.01 13.81
N SER A 29 -8.00 -2.91 14.56
CA SER A 29 -9.22 -2.28 15.13
C SER A 29 -10.22 -1.80 14.07
N CYS A 30 -9.77 -1.60 12.83
CA CYS A 30 -10.60 -1.19 11.70
C CYS A 30 -10.95 -2.35 10.76
N GLY A 31 -10.51 -3.58 11.06
CA GLY A 31 -10.75 -4.76 10.21
C GLY A 31 -10.04 -4.72 8.86
N VAL A 32 -8.95 -3.95 8.75
CA VAL A 32 -8.20 -3.75 7.50
C VAL A 32 -6.75 -4.19 7.68
N THR A 33 -6.18 -4.88 6.69
CA THR A 33 -4.76 -5.24 6.66
C THR A 33 -3.92 -4.14 5.97
N PRO A 34 -2.59 -4.06 6.18
CA PRO A 34 -1.75 -3.04 5.54
C PRO A 34 -1.87 -3.02 4.01
N VAL A 35 -1.97 -4.21 3.38
CA VAL A 35 -2.10 -4.32 1.93
C VAL A 35 -3.48 -3.88 1.42
N GLN A 36 -4.54 -4.16 2.19
CA GLN A 36 -5.88 -3.66 1.90
C GLN A 36 -5.97 -2.13 2.05
N TYR A 37 -5.32 -1.58 3.09
CA TYR A 37 -5.17 -0.14 3.26
C TYR A 37 -4.45 0.50 2.07
N ALA A 38 -3.37 -0.11 1.57
CA ALA A 38 -2.66 0.39 0.40
C ALA A 38 -3.58 0.50 -0.84
N LEU A 39 -4.44 -0.49 -1.07
CA LEU A 39 -5.42 -0.46 -2.16
C LEU A 39 -6.47 0.64 -1.94
N LEU A 40 -7.06 0.72 -0.74
CA LEU A 40 -8.03 1.78 -0.40
C LEU A 40 -7.42 3.17 -0.56
N ARG A 41 -6.15 3.35 -0.18
CA ARG A 41 -5.43 4.61 -0.36
C ARG A 41 -5.27 5.02 -1.82
N GLN A 42 -5.07 4.06 -2.73
CA GLN A 42 -5.07 4.38 -4.17
C GLN A 42 -6.45 4.82 -4.64
N LEU A 43 -7.52 4.19 -4.14
CA LEU A 43 -8.89 4.55 -4.49
C LEU A 43 -9.34 5.91 -3.91
N TRP A 44 -8.93 6.27 -2.68
CA TRP A 44 -9.20 7.60 -2.13
C TRP A 44 -8.51 8.71 -2.94
N LYS A 45 -7.31 8.43 -3.47
CA LYS A 45 -6.61 9.36 -4.36
C LYS A 45 -7.30 9.50 -5.73
N LYS A 46 -7.76 8.39 -6.30
CA LYS A 46 -8.47 8.34 -7.57
C LYS A 46 -9.45 7.17 -7.52
N ASP A 47 -10.74 7.45 -7.42
CA ASP A 47 -11.73 6.38 -7.42
C ASP A 47 -11.98 5.85 -8.84
N GLY A 48 -12.61 4.68 -8.97
CA GLY A 48 -12.95 4.11 -10.28
C GLY A 48 -11.72 3.71 -11.08
N GLN A 49 -10.90 2.81 -10.55
CA GLN A 49 -9.68 2.32 -11.20
C GLN A 49 -9.81 0.86 -11.61
N PHE A 50 -9.11 0.46 -12.68
CA PHE A 50 -9.08 -0.95 -13.04
C PHE A 50 -8.26 -1.77 -12.04
N GLY A 51 -8.64 -3.03 -11.83
CA GLY A 51 -7.91 -3.93 -10.95
C GLY A 51 -6.43 -4.08 -11.31
N TYR A 52 -6.07 -4.08 -12.60
CA TYR A 52 -4.68 -4.19 -13.04
C TYR A 52 -3.87 -2.91 -12.72
N GLU A 53 -4.45 -1.73 -12.87
CA GLU A 53 -3.80 -0.45 -12.52
C GLU A 53 -3.52 -0.38 -11.02
N LEU A 54 -4.46 -0.87 -10.22
CA LEU A 54 -4.26 -0.96 -8.77
C LEU A 54 -3.12 -1.92 -8.43
N ALA A 55 -3.02 -3.05 -9.13
CA ALA A 55 -1.97 -4.06 -8.93
C ALA A 55 -0.58 -3.49 -9.16
N GLU A 56 -0.42 -2.78 -10.28
CA GLU A 56 0.82 -2.10 -10.64
C GLU A 56 1.21 -1.05 -9.59
N LYS A 57 0.25 -0.20 -9.17
CA LYS A 57 0.50 0.87 -8.18
C LYS A 57 0.88 0.38 -6.79
N ILE A 58 0.44 -0.82 -6.41
CA ILE A 58 0.77 -1.42 -5.11
C ILE A 58 1.82 -2.55 -5.22
N LEU A 59 2.42 -2.73 -6.40
CA LEU A 59 3.48 -3.69 -6.71
C LEU A 59 3.10 -5.15 -6.39
N LEU A 60 1.87 -5.56 -6.74
CA LEU A 60 1.38 -6.92 -6.54
C LEU A 60 1.07 -7.61 -7.87
N ASP A 61 1.20 -8.94 -7.87
CA ASP A 61 0.74 -9.78 -8.97
C ASP A 61 -0.81 -9.85 -9.04
N SER A 62 -1.30 -10.32 -10.18
CA SER A 62 -2.74 -10.40 -10.48
C SER A 62 -3.51 -11.36 -9.57
N ALA A 63 -2.89 -12.45 -9.11
CA ALA A 63 -3.53 -13.43 -8.23
C ALA A 63 -3.72 -12.84 -6.82
N THR A 64 -2.68 -12.19 -6.31
CA THR A 64 -2.67 -11.55 -4.99
C THR A 64 -3.67 -10.41 -4.93
N ILE A 65 -3.72 -9.54 -5.94
CA ILE A 65 -4.68 -8.42 -5.91
C ILE A 65 -6.13 -8.89 -6.01
N THR A 66 -6.41 -9.95 -6.77
CA THR A 66 -7.78 -10.47 -6.89
C THR A 66 -8.33 -10.86 -5.52
N GLY A 67 -7.56 -11.62 -4.73
CA GLY A 67 -7.96 -12.00 -3.38
C GLY A 67 -8.03 -10.83 -2.38
N ILE A 68 -7.31 -9.73 -2.62
CA ILE A 68 -7.45 -8.50 -1.81
C ILE A 68 -8.76 -7.80 -2.14
N ILE A 69 -9.06 -7.65 -3.43
CA ILE A 69 -10.30 -7.03 -3.91
C ILE A 69 -11.51 -7.85 -3.43
N ASP A 70 -11.46 -9.19 -3.53
CA ASP A 70 -12.54 -10.06 -3.03
C ASP A 70 -12.85 -9.80 -1.56
N ARG A 71 -11.83 -9.74 -0.70
CA ARG A 71 -12.03 -9.49 0.74
C ARG A 71 -12.54 -8.09 1.04
N LEU A 72 -12.07 -7.08 0.29
CA LEU A 72 -12.54 -5.71 0.46
C LEU A 72 -14.01 -5.55 0.02
N GLU A 73 -14.40 -6.23 -1.06
CA GLU A 73 -15.78 -6.28 -1.55
C GLU A 73 -16.70 -7.02 -0.58
N GLN A 74 -16.28 -8.19 -0.09
CA GLN A 74 -17.00 -8.95 0.94
C GLN A 74 -17.19 -8.14 2.24
N ASN A 75 -16.19 -7.34 2.62
CA ASN A 75 -16.28 -6.47 3.78
C ASN A 75 -17.04 -5.15 3.48
N GLY A 76 -17.53 -4.96 2.27
CA GLY A 76 -18.36 -3.83 1.85
C GLY A 76 -17.61 -2.50 1.73
N PHE A 77 -16.27 -2.50 1.59
CA PHE A 77 -15.49 -1.28 1.40
C PHE A 77 -15.44 -0.84 -0.07
N ILE A 78 -15.58 -1.78 -1.00
CA ILE A 78 -15.52 -1.53 -2.43
C ILE A 78 -16.62 -2.32 -3.15
N GLU A 79 -16.86 -1.97 -4.40
CA GLU A 79 -17.69 -2.72 -5.32
C GLU A 79 -17.04 -2.79 -6.70
N ARG A 80 -17.27 -3.89 -7.41
CA ARG A 80 -16.88 -4.04 -8.81
C ARG A 80 -18.01 -3.65 -9.73
N ARG A 81 -17.70 -2.77 -10.68
CA ARG A 81 -18.60 -2.44 -11.79
C ARG A 81 -18.00 -2.98 -13.10
N VAL A 82 -18.88 -3.51 -13.95
CA VAL A 82 -18.50 -4.05 -15.25
C VAL A 82 -18.18 -2.88 -16.18
N ASP A 83 -17.03 -2.93 -16.85
CA ASP A 83 -16.76 -2.01 -17.95
C ASP A 83 -17.70 -2.37 -19.12
N HIS A 84 -18.42 -1.37 -19.62
CA HIS A 84 -19.39 -1.55 -20.71
C HIS A 84 -18.70 -1.93 -22.04
N ASN A 85 -17.40 -1.64 -22.16
CA ASN A 85 -16.61 -1.92 -23.36
C ASN A 85 -15.92 -3.29 -23.34
N ASP A 86 -15.47 -3.78 -22.18
CA ASP A 86 -14.94 -5.13 -22.01
C ASP A 86 -15.34 -5.72 -20.66
N ARG A 87 -16.25 -6.70 -20.68
CA ARG A 87 -16.74 -7.36 -19.46
C ARG A 87 -15.67 -8.12 -18.68
N ARG A 88 -14.50 -8.34 -19.28
CA ARG A 88 -13.33 -8.93 -18.60
C ARG A 88 -12.65 -7.92 -17.67
N ASN A 89 -12.86 -6.62 -17.90
CA ASN A 89 -12.32 -5.56 -17.06
C ASN A 89 -13.33 -5.14 -16.01
N LYS A 90 -12.95 -5.29 -14.74
CA LYS A 90 -13.73 -4.80 -13.60
C LYS A 90 -13.10 -3.52 -13.07
N ILE A 91 -13.90 -2.46 -13.04
CA ILE A 91 -13.53 -1.19 -12.44
C ILE A 91 -13.94 -1.25 -10.97
N ILE A 92 -13.00 -0.89 -10.09
CA ILE A 92 -13.17 -0.91 -8.65
C ILE A 92 -13.56 0.47 -8.17
N PHE A 93 -14.66 0.54 -7.42
CA PHE A 93 -15.17 1.77 -6.81
C PHE A 93 -15.26 1.64 -5.31
N LEU A 94 -15.06 2.75 -4.59
CA LEU A 94 -15.37 2.86 -3.17
C LEU A 94 -16.89 2.87 -2.94
N THR A 95 -17.33 2.07 -1.98
CA THR A 95 -18.66 2.22 -1.37
C THR A 95 -18.66 3.41 -0.41
N GLU A 96 -19.84 3.79 0.10
CA GLU A 96 -19.94 4.81 1.15
C GLU A 96 -19.15 4.42 2.41
N LYS A 97 -19.23 3.13 2.81
CA LYS A 97 -18.40 2.59 3.89
C LYS A 97 -16.91 2.75 3.57
N GLY A 98 -16.47 2.42 2.36
CA GLY A 98 -15.08 2.62 1.92
C GLY A 98 -14.61 4.07 2.03
N ARG A 99 -15.43 5.03 1.63
CA ARG A 99 -15.14 6.47 1.73
C ARG A 99 -15.02 6.92 3.18
N SER A 100 -15.98 6.53 4.03
CA SER A 100 -16.02 6.93 5.44
C SER A 100 -14.79 6.47 6.25
N MET A 101 -14.06 5.48 5.74
CA MET A 101 -12.90 4.90 6.41
C MET A 101 -11.58 5.61 6.10
N GLU A 102 -11.56 6.58 5.19
CA GLU A 102 -10.34 7.32 4.83
C GLU A 102 -9.72 7.99 6.06
N VAL A 103 -10.47 8.87 6.72
CA VAL A 103 -10.00 9.62 7.89
C VAL A 103 -9.53 8.70 9.03
N PRO A 104 -10.31 7.71 9.51
CA PRO A 104 -9.86 6.87 10.62
C PRO A 104 -8.65 6.01 10.25
N LEU A 105 -8.57 5.44 9.06
CA LEU A 105 -7.44 4.60 8.66
C LEU A 105 -6.16 5.43 8.43
N CYS A 106 -6.28 6.60 7.79
CA CYS A 106 -5.14 7.53 7.63
C CYS A 106 -4.60 7.97 8.98
N LYS A 107 -5.47 8.32 9.94
CA LYS A 107 -5.04 8.68 11.30
C LYS A 107 -4.27 7.55 11.99
N ARG A 108 -4.73 6.30 11.89
CA ARG A 108 -4.01 5.13 12.45
C ARG A 108 -2.64 4.94 11.82
N MET A 109 -2.53 5.17 10.52
CA MET A 109 -1.26 5.09 9.80
C MET A 109 -0.33 6.25 10.12
N ASP A 110 -0.84 7.45 10.37
CA ASP A 110 -0.04 8.58 10.84
C ASP A 110 0.51 8.34 12.26
N GLU A 111 -0.30 7.78 13.15
CA GLU A 111 0.15 7.33 14.48
C GLU A 111 1.26 6.28 14.37
N MET A 112 1.09 5.29 13.49
CA MET A 112 2.11 4.27 13.21
C MET A 112 3.40 4.89 12.66
N ASN A 113 3.29 5.80 11.68
CA ASN A 113 4.44 6.46 11.07
C ASN A 113 5.24 7.28 12.09
N LYS A 114 4.56 7.94 13.04
CA LYS A 114 5.20 8.68 14.14
C LYS A 114 5.94 7.74 15.09
N GLU A 115 5.33 6.60 15.42
CA GLU A 115 5.92 5.60 16.30
C GLU A 115 7.19 4.98 15.70
N VAL A 116 7.12 4.53 14.44
CA VAL A 116 8.26 3.92 13.73
C VAL A 116 9.43 4.88 13.53
N MET A 117 9.13 6.18 13.41
CA MET A 117 10.13 7.23 13.20
C MET A 117 10.46 8.02 14.47
N SER A 118 10.08 7.52 15.65
CA SER A 118 10.17 8.27 16.91
C SER A 118 11.62 8.54 17.35
N ASP A 119 12.54 7.64 17.03
CA ASP A 119 13.97 7.77 17.34
C ASP A 119 14.73 8.68 16.36
N PHE A 120 14.08 9.16 15.31
CA PHE A 120 14.69 9.99 14.28
C PHE A 120 14.34 11.46 14.50
N ASP A 121 15.31 12.36 14.35
CA ASP A 121 15.02 13.78 14.23
C ASP A 121 14.42 14.12 12.83
N ASP A 122 14.00 15.37 12.62
CA ASP A 122 13.33 15.76 11.39
C ASP A 122 14.25 15.79 10.16
N GLU A 123 15.54 16.05 10.36
CA GLU A 123 16.54 15.95 9.29
C GLU A 123 16.80 14.50 8.91
N GLU A 124 16.97 13.62 9.90
CA GLU A 124 17.16 12.19 9.70
C GLU A 124 15.96 11.57 9.00
N LYS A 125 14.72 11.90 9.43
CA LYS A 125 13.48 11.47 8.75
C LYS A 125 13.48 11.87 7.29
N ARG A 126 13.82 13.12 6.98
CA ARG A 126 13.85 13.64 5.60
C ARG A 126 14.90 12.91 4.77
N ARG A 127 16.12 12.75 5.30
CA ARG A 127 17.23 12.05 4.61
C ARG A 127 16.88 10.58 4.37
N PHE A 128 16.34 9.89 5.37
CA PHE A 128 15.95 8.49 5.27
C PHE A 128 14.84 8.28 4.24
N LYS A 129 13.79 9.12 4.24
CA LYS A 129 12.74 9.09 3.22
C LYS A 129 13.29 9.28 1.81
N LYS A 130 14.25 10.20 1.63
CA LYS A 130 14.92 10.40 0.35
C LYS A 130 15.71 9.16 -0.08
N MET A 131 16.50 8.56 0.80
CA MET A 131 17.25 7.32 0.51
C MET A 131 16.32 6.17 0.11
N LEU A 132 15.20 5.98 0.83
CA LEU A 132 14.20 4.97 0.48
C LEU A 132 13.55 5.25 -0.89
N PHE A 133 13.26 6.52 -1.20
CA PHE A 133 12.73 6.91 -2.51
C PHE A 133 13.73 6.57 -3.63
N ASP A 134 15.01 6.91 -3.43
CA ASP A 134 16.08 6.65 -4.38
C ASP A 134 16.34 5.13 -4.56
N ILE A 135 16.03 4.29 -3.57
CA ILE A 135 16.12 2.81 -3.67
C ILE A 135 14.87 2.20 -4.33
N GLY A 136 13.67 2.58 -3.86
CA GLY A 136 12.42 1.86 -4.13
C GLY A 136 11.58 2.36 -5.31
N ILE A 137 11.76 3.62 -5.71
CA ILE A 137 10.97 4.24 -6.80
C ILE A 137 11.85 4.57 -8.02
N SER A 138 13.10 4.97 -7.81
CA SER A 138 14.06 5.22 -8.91
C SER A 138 14.34 3.99 -9.78
N THR A 139 14.20 2.78 -9.24
CA THR A 139 14.51 1.54 -9.94
C THR A 139 13.41 1.15 -10.92
N ARG A 140 12.14 1.50 -10.67
CA ARG A 140 11.00 1.16 -11.55
C ARG A 140 10.46 2.31 -12.41
N ILE A 141 10.64 3.59 -12.03
CA ILE A 141 10.33 4.70 -12.96
C ILE A 141 11.17 4.60 -14.25
N LYS A 142 12.37 4.00 -14.17
CA LYS A 142 13.19 3.70 -15.34
C LYS A 142 12.65 2.54 -16.19
N GLU A 143 11.84 1.65 -15.61
CA GLU A 143 11.26 0.47 -16.29
C GLU A 143 9.81 0.69 -16.75
N SER A 144 9.14 1.78 -16.37
CA SER A 144 7.79 2.13 -16.87
C SER A 144 7.81 3.06 -18.09
N ASN A 145 9.00 3.44 -18.57
CA ASN A 145 9.20 4.07 -19.88
C ASN A 145 9.70 2.99 -20.85
N TRP A 146 8.80 2.17 -21.39
CA TRP A 146 9.09 1.41 -22.61
C TRP A 146 8.35 2.10 -23.76
N ASP A 147 9.17 2.55 -24.72
CA ASP A 147 8.90 2.85 -26.14
C ASP A 147 7.45 2.97 -26.63
#